data_AF-A0A437JKN0-F1
#
_entry.id   AF-A0A437JKN0-F1
#
_cell.length_a   1.000
_cell.length_b   1.000
_cell.length_c   1.000
_cell.angle_alpha   90.00
_cell.angle_beta   90.00
_cell.angle_gamma   90.00
#
_symmetry.space_group_name_H-M   'P 1'
#
loop_
_entity.id
_entity.type
_entity.pdbx_description
1 polymer ?
#
loop_
_entity_poly.entity_id
_entity_poly.type
_entity_poly.pdbx_seq_one_letter_code
_entity_poly.pdbx_strand_id
1 'polypeptide(L)'
;MTFSQLDSNLEVYLRNTELAERVSPEGANPKLRSFKQKLDVLEERLKGMNLGYPKEAAELRIWLDKAEQLRGIRNELVHGRWGLEARQGFVVNILGLPGSESQKVKSYTLDGLGELVAFTYEVSTTFWQLRRRLP
;
A
#
# COMPACT_ATOMS: atom_id res chain seq x y z
N MET A 1 10.10 -4.67 7.27
CA MET A 1 10.35 -5.54 6.11
C MET A 1 9.11 -5.81 5.27
N THR A 2 7.95 -6.10 5.88
CA THR A 2 6.71 -6.50 5.17
C THR A 2 6.22 -5.51 4.10
N PHE A 3 6.21 -4.19 4.39
CA PHE A 3 5.81 -3.18 3.39
C PHE A 3 6.75 -3.14 2.18
N SER A 4 8.07 -3.20 2.39
CA SER A 4 9.06 -3.24 1.30
C SER A 4 8.89 -4.48 0.43
N GLN A 5 8.55 -5.61 1.05
CA GLN A 5 8.26 -6.85 0.34
C GLN A 5 6.98 -6.74 -0.49
N LEU A 6 5.92 -6.12 0.05
CA LEU A 6 4.70 -5.81 -0.69
C LEU A 6 4.98 -4.92 -1.91
N ASP A 7 5.72 -3.83 -1.72
CA ASP A 7 6.10 -2.88 -2.77
C ASP A 7 6.93 -3.53 -3.89
N SER A 8 7.84 -4.43 -3.52
CA SER A 8 8.66 -5.21 -4.46
C SER A 8 7.82 -6.25 -5.21
N ASN A 9 6.94 -6.97 -4.51
CA ASN A 9 6.05 -7.95 -5.13
C ASN A 9 5.09 -7.30 -6.13
N LEU A 10 4.56 -6.12 -5.80
CA LEU A 10 3.70 -5.35 -6.70
C LEU A 10 4.47 -4.92 -7.95
N GLU A 11 5.71 -4.46 -7.80
CA GLU A 11 6.54 -4.11 -8.95
C GLU A 11 6.81 -5.30 -9.88
N VAL A 12 7.12 -6.46 -9.32
CA VAL A 12 7.33 -7.70 -10.10
C VAL A 12 6.05 -8.08 -10.85
N TYR A 13 4.90 -8.03 -10.18
CA TYR A 13 3.61 -8.33 -10.82
C TYR A 13 3.31 -7.39 -12.00
N LEU A 14 3.48 -6.08 -11.79
CA LEU A 14 3.23 -5.07 -12.82
C LEU A 14 4.16 -5.22 -14.03
N ARG A 15 5.43 -5.56 -13.80
CA ARG A 15 6.40 -5.84 -14.86
C ARG A 15 6.09 -7.12 -15.63
N ASN A 16 5.69 -8.18 -14.93
CA ASN A 16 5.38 -9.46 -15.59
C ASN A 16 4.16 -9.34 -16.50
N THR A 17 3.15 -8.59 -16.05
CA THR A 17 1.96 -8.30 -16.87
C THR A 17 2.29 -7.35 -18.04
N GLU A 18 3.18 -6.37 -17.87
CA GLU A 18 3.68 -5.56 -19.00
C GLU A 18 4.45 -6.37 -20.04
N LEU A 19 5.27 -7.32 -19.59
CA LEU A 19 6.00 -8.24 -20.48
C LEU A 19 5.05 -9.19 -21.22
N ALA A 20 3.94 -9.59 -20.59
CA ALA A 20 2.90 -10.40 -21.23
C ALA A 20 2.09 -9.61 -22.28
N GLU A 21 1.84 -8.31 -22.05
CA GLU A 21 1.15 -7.42 -22.99
C GLU A 21 2.05 -6.95 -24.15
N ARG A 22 3.38 -6.95 -23.97
CA ARG A 22 4.36 -6.51 -24.97
C ARG A 22 4.87 -7.65 -25.84
N VAL A 23 4.14 -7.91 -26.92
CA VAL A 23 4.63 -8.59 -28.14
C VAL A 23 5.27 -7.59 -29.13
N SER A 24 5.32 -6.29 -28.81
CA SER A 24 6.00 -5.26 -29.64
C SER A 24 7.18 -4.59 -28.93
N PRO A 25 8.27 -4.24 -29.66
CA PRO A 25 9.61 -4.08 -29.08
C PRO A 25 9.92 -2.67 -28.54
N GLU A 26 8.96 -1.74 -28.59
CA GLU A 26 9.23 -0.32 -28.35
C GLU A 26 8.32 0.23 -27.25
N GLY A 27 8.91 0.51 -26.09
CA GLY A 27 8.19 1.19 -25.01
C GLY A 27 8.70 0.95 -23.59
N ALA A 28 9.90 0.39 -23.38
CA ALA A 28 10.46 0.28 -22.03
C ALA A 28 10.65 1.67 -21.41
N ASN A 29 9.83 2.03 -20.43
CA ASN A 29 10.06 3.22 -19.61
C ASN A 29 9.25 3.15 -18.31
N PRO A 30 9.68 3.85 -17.25
CA PRO A 30 10.90 3.73 -16.46
C PRO A 30 10.58 2.99 -15.14
N LYS A 31 11.56 2.73 -14.27
CA LYS A 31 11.34 2.24 -12.89
C LYS A 31 10.09 2.89 -12.26
N LEU A 32 9.06 2.13 -11.91
CA LEU A 32 7.95 2.62 -11.08
C LEU A 32 8.54 3.04 -9.74
N ARG A 33 8.66 4.35 -9.48
CA ARG A 33 9.51 4.85 -8.37
C ARG A 33 8.81 4.80 -7.02
N SER A 34 7.50 4.98 -6.97
CA SER A 34 6.75 5.05 -5.71
C SER A 34 5.63 4.03 -5.64
N PHE A 35 5.31 3.59 -4.42
CA PHE A 35 4.21 2.68 -4.16
C PHE A 35 2.87 3.22 -4.70
N LYS A 36 2.61 4.53 -4.56
CA LYS A 36 1.42 5.17 -5.14
C LYS A 36 1.33 4.98 -6.66
N GLN A 37 2.40 5.28 -7.39
CA GLN A 37 2.40 5.12 -8.85
C GLN A 37 2.13 3.68 -9.27
N LYS A 38 2.59 2.70 -8.49
CA LYS A 38 2.31 1.27 -8.72
C LYS A 38 0.82 0.96 -8.49
N LEU A 39 0.20 1.53 -7.46
CA LEU A 39 -1.25 1.38 -7.22
C LEU A 39 -2.08 2.05 -8.33
N ASP A 40 -1.71 3.26 -8.75
CA ASP A 40 -2.39 3.99 -9.84
C ASP A 40 -2.37 3.17 -11.16
N VAL A 41 -1.23 2.55 -11.50
CA VAL A 41 -1.13 1.67 -12.68
C VAL A 41 -2.03 0.43 -12.54
N LEU A 42 -2.09 -0.17 -11.35
CA LEU A 42 -2.94 -1.33 -11.11
C LEU A 42 -4.43 -0.97 -11.22
N GLU A 43 -4.82 0.20 -10.72
CA GLU A 43 -6.19 0.70 -10.82
C GLU A 43 -6.64 0.88 -12.27
N GLU A 44 -5.79 1.49 -13.10
CA GLU A 44 -6.07 1.65 -14.53
C GLU A 44 -6.23 0.30 -15.24
N ARG A 45 -5.40 -0.70 -14.89
CA ARG A 45 -5.54 -2.07 -15.44
C ARG A 45 -6.85 -2.74 -15.01
N LEU A 46 -7.27 -2.55 -13.76
CA LEU A 46 -8.52 -3.11 -13.26
C LEU A 46 -9.75 -2.58 -14.00
N LYS A 47 -9.70 -1.36 -14.53
CA LYS A 47 -10.77 -0.83 -15.39
C LYS A 47 -10.90 -1.66 -16.67
N GLY A 48 -9.79 -2.17 -17.21
CA GLY A 48 -9.75 -3.06 -18.37
C GLY A 48 -10.11 -4.52 -18.08
N MET A 49 -9.79 -5.04 -16.88
CA MET A 49 -10.01 -6.46 -16.51
C MET A 49 -11.48 -6.87 -16.30
N ASN A 50 -12.40 -5.91 -16.19
CA ASN A 50 -13.83 -6.15 -15.88
C ASN A 50 -14.56 -7.08 -16.87
N LEU A 51 -13.99 -7.39 -18.04
CA LEU A 51 -14.64 -8.18 -19.10
C LEU A 51 -14.42 -9.70 -18.99
N GLY A 52 -13.42 -10.19 -18.24
CA GLY A 52 -13.06 -11.61 -18.20
C GLY A 52 -12.96 -12.26 -16.82
N TYR A 53 -12.72 -11.48 -15.76
CA TYR A 53 -12.44 -11.99 -14.41
C TYR A 53 -13.14 -11.15 -13.32
N PRO A 54 -14.49 -11.11 -13.29
CA PRO A 54 -15.22 -10.16 -12.45
C PRO A 54 -15.03 -10.39 -10.94
N LYS A 55 -14.80 -11.64 -10.51
CA LYS A 55 -14.58 -11.97 -9.09
C LYS A 55 -13.19 -11.52 -8.64
N GLU A 56 -12.16 -11.89 -9.38
CA GLU A 56 -10.77 -11.53 -9.10
C GLU A 56 -10.56 -10.02 -9.17
N ALA A 57 -11.21 -9.34 -10.13
CA ALA A 57 -11.20 -7.89 -10.24
C ALA A 57 -11.85 -7.21 -9.02
N ALA A 58 -12.95 -7.76 -8.49
CA ALA A 58 -13.59 -7.25 -7.28
C ALA A 58 -12.70 -7.44 -6.05
N GLU A 59 -12.09 -8.62 -5.87
CA GLU A 59 -11.18 -8.89 -4.75
C GLU A 59 -9.93 -8.01 -4.82
N LEU A 60 -9.39 -7.76 -6.02
CA LEU A 60 -8.23 -6.89 -6.19
C LEU A 60 -8.58 -5.42 -5.96
N ARG A 61 -9.82 -4.98 -6.23
CA ARG A 61 -10.29 -3.63 -5.88
C ARG A 61 -10.39 -3.44 -4.38
N ILE A 62 -10.96 -4.41 -3.65
CA ILE A 62 -10.96 -4.41 -2.18
C ILE A 62 -9.53 -4.35 -1.64
N TRP A 63 -8.62 -5.12 -2.24
CA TRP A 63 -7.22 -5.09 -1.86
C TRP A 63 -6.57 -3.72 -2.14
N LEU A 64 -6.87 -3.09 -3.27
CA LEU A 64 -6.34 -1.78 -3.67
C LEU A 64 -6.72 -0.71 -2.63
N ASP A 65 -7.98 -0.70 -2.18
CA ASP A 65 -8.45 0.22 -1.13
C ASP A 65 -7.65 0.05 0.17
N LYS A 66 -7.43 -1.21 0.58
CA LYS A 66 -6.61 -1.52 1.76
C LYS A 66 -5.14 -1.12 1.58
N ALA A 67 -4.59 -1.28 0.38
CA ALA A 67 -3.22 -0.88 0.07
C ALA A 67 -3.04 0.65 0.09
N GLU A 68 -4.03 1.41 -0.40
CA GLU A 68 -4.04 2.87 -0.27
C GLU A 68 -4.15 3.32 1.19
N GLN A 69 -5.01 2.67 1.98
CA GLN A 69 -5.10 2.91 3.42
C GLN A 69 -3.75 2.65 4.11
N LEU A 70 -3.10 1.51 3.83
CA LEU A 70 -1.79 1.16 4.35
C LEU A 70 -0.72 2.19 3.95
N ARG A 71 -0.75 2.70 2.71
CA ARG A 71 0.14 3.77 2.25
C ARG A 71 -0.04 5.04 3.09
N GLY A 72 -1.29 5.43 3.35
CA GLY A 72 -1.63 6.57 4.22
C GLY A 72 -1.05 6.40 5.62
N ILE A 73 -1.34 5.26 6.26
CA ILE A 73 -0.81 4.91 7.59
C ILE A 73 0.72 4.96 7.59
N ARG A 74 1.39 4.31 6.64
CA ARG A 74 2.85 4.31 6.54
C ARG A 74 3.40 5.72 6.44
N ASN A 75 2.79 6.58 5.62
CA ASN A 75 3.23 7.96 5.47
C ASN A 75 3.09 8.75 6.77
N GLU A 76 1.99 8.57 7.51
CA GLU A 76 1.83 9.16 8.83
C GLU A 76 2.93 8.69 9.80
N LEU A 77 3.18 7.39 9.87
CA LEU A 77 4.16 6.81 10.80
C LEU A 77 5.60 7.23 10.48
N VAL A 78 5.94 7.38 9.20
CA VAL A 78 7.30 7.72 8.75
C VAL A 78 7.60 9.22 8.84
N HIS A 79 6.62 10.07 8.54
CA HIS A 79 6.82 11.52 8.52
C HIS A 79 6.43 12.22 9.83
N GLY A 80 5.80 11.51 10.75
CA GLY A 80 5.45 12.04 12.04
C GLY A 80 6.61 12.00 13.05
N ARG A 81 6.49 12.85 14.07
CA ARG A 81 7.43 12.92 15.19
C ARG A 81 6.86 12.12 16.36
N TRP A 82 7.66 11.18 16.85
CA TRP A 82 7.25 10.26 17.90
C TRP A 82 7.55 10.82 19.30
N GLY A 83 6.60 10.64 20.21
CA GLY A 83 6.74 10.96 21.63
C GLY A 83 6.10 9.89 22.50
N LEU A 84 6.41 9.92 23.79
CA LEU A 84 5.84 9.02 24.80
C LEU A 84 5.01 9.83 25.77
N GLU A 85 3.74 9.47 25.96
CA GLU A 85 2.90 9.98 27.04
C GLU A 85 2.88 8.95 28.16
N ALA A 86 3.93 9.00 29.00
CA ALA A 86 4.20 7.99 30.02
C ALA A 86 3.09 7.88 31.08
N ARG A 87 2.31 8.96 31.31
CA ARG A 87 1.23 8.94 32.32
C ARG A 87 0.02 8.12 31.87
N GLN A 88 -0.19 8.01 30.56
CA GLN A 88 -1.36 7.34 29.99
C GLN A 88 -0.99 6.05 29.23
N GLY A 89 0.31 5.73 29.15
CA GLY A 89 0.77 4.52 28.48
C GLY A 89 0.64 4.56 26.95
N PHE A 90 0.56 5.77 26.37
CA PHE A 90 0.42 5.95 24.93
C PHE A 90 1.72 6.34 24.27
N VAL A 91 1.85 5.95 23.01
CA VAL A 91 2.82 6.50 22.08
C VAL A 91 2.10 7.53 21.21
N VAL A 92 2.63 8.74 21.12
CA VAL A 92 2.04 9.81 20.30
C VAL A 92 2.84 9.99 19.01
N ASN A 93 2.13 10.16 17.90
CA ASN A 93 2.70 10.54 16.62
C ASN A 93 2.16 11.92 16.21
N ILE A 94 3.05 12.89 16.08
CA ILE A 94 2.73 14.27 15.76
C ILE A 94 3.01 14.52 14.27
N LEU A 95 1.96 14.80 13.52
CA LEU A 95 1.99 15.10 12.09
C LEU A 95 1.92 16.62 11.87
N GLY A 96 2.56 17.11 10.81
CA GLY A 96 2.56 18.53 10.46
C GLY A 96 3.64 19.35 11.19
N LEU A 97 3.76 20.63 10.85
CA LEU A 97 4.74 21.53 11.46
C LEU A 97 4.27 21.99 12.85
N PRO A 98 5.21 22.16 13.82
CA PRO A 98 4.85 22.73 15.12
C PRO A 98 4.15 24.08 14.97
N GLY A 99 2.98 24.24 15.59
CA GLY A 99 2.22 25.49 15.58
C GLY A 99 1.39 25.75 14.31
N SER A 100 1.35 24.81 13.35
CA SER A 100 0.45 24.89 12.21
C SER A 100 -0.96 24.41 12.58
N GLU A 101 -2.00 25.04 12.03
CA GLU A 101 -3.39 24.55 12.12
C GLU A 101 -3.59 23.15 11.54
N SER A 102 -2.69 22.71 10.65
CA SER A 102 -2.67 21.35 10.09
C SER A 102 -2.03 20.31 10.99
N GLN A 103 -1.50 20.71 12.16
CA GLN A 103 -0.88 19.81 13.10
C GLN A 103 -1.91 18.83 13.67
N LYS A 104 -1.60 17.54 13.58
CA LYS A 104 -2.45 16.46 14.13
C LYS A 104 -1.64 15.62 15.09
N VAL A 105 -2.23 15.30 16.23
CA VAL A 105 -1.66 14.37 17.20
C VAL A 105 -2.49 13.09 17.16
N LYS A 106 -1.82 11.96 16.92
CA LYS A 106 -2.44 10.65 16.91
C LYS A 106 -1.81 9.80 18.01
N SER A 107 -2.63 9.33 18.94
CA SER A 107 -2.20 8.49 20.06
C SER A 107 -2.42 7.03 19.71
N TYR A 108 -1.46 6.19 20.08
CA TYR A 108 -1.50 4.75 19.88
C TYR A 108 -1.22 4.03 21.20
N THR A 109 -2.00 2.99 21.47
CA THR A 109 -1.61 1.94 22.42
C THR A 109 -0.60 1.00 21.77
N LEU A 110 0.11 0.21 22.57
CA LEU A 110 0.94 -0.88 22.04
C LEU A 110 0.10 -1.88 21.23
N ASP A 111 -1.10 -2.21 21.71
CA ASP A 111 -2.02 -3.10 21.00
C ASP A 111 -2.44 -2.51 19.64
N GLY A 112 -2.76 -1.20 19.59
CA GLY A 112 -3.09 -0.51 18.35
C GLY A 112 -1.93 -0.49 17.36
N LEU A 113 -0.68 -0.34 17.83
CA LEU A 113 0.49 -0.52 16.96
C LEU A 113 0.62 -1.97 16.46
N GLY A 114 0.30 -2.94 17.32
CA GLY A 114 0.22 -4.36 16.95
C GLY A 114 -0.82 -4.63 15.86
N GLU A 115 -2.00 -4.01 15.94
CA GLU A 115 -3.05 -4.09 14.92
C GLU A 115 -2.58 -3.51 13.58
N LEU A 116 -1.83 -2.40 13.57
CA LEU A 116 -1.27 -1.85 12.33
C LEU A 116 -0.23 -2.78 11.70
N VAL A 117 0.56 -3.48 12.52
CA VAL A 117 1.49 -4.51 12.05
C VAL A 117 0.72 -5.68 11.44
N ALA A 118 -0.31 -6.19 12.14
CA ALA A 118 -1.17 -7.26 11.64
C ALA A 118 -1.85 -6.88 10.32
N PHE A 119 -2.38 -5.66 10.22
CA PHE A 119 -2.96 -5.13 8.98
C PHE A 119 -1.95 -5.09 7.83
N THR A 120 -0.70 -4.69 8.10
CA THR A 120 0.38 -4.71 7.09
C THR A 120 0.64 -6.13 6.57
N TYR A 121 0.60 -7.14 7.46
CA TYR A 121 0.72 -8.55 7.07
C TYR A 121 -0.48 -9.03 6.27
N GLU A 122 -1.70 -8.68 6.67
CA GLU A 122 -2.93 -9.02 5.96
C GLU A 122 -2.89 -8.50 4.51
N VAL A 123 -2.58 -7.21 4.32
CA VAL A 123 -2.50 -6.61 2.98
C VAL A 123 -1.44 -7.30 2.12
N SER A 124 -0.26 -7.58 2.69
CA SER A 124 0.83 -8.23 1.96
C SER A 124 0.49 -9.68 1.57
N THR A 125 -0.07 -10.46 2.50
CA THR A 125 -0.44 -11.86 2.26
C THR A 125 -1.61 -11.99 1.30
N THR A 126 -2.62 -11.11 1.41
CA THR A 126 -3.75 -11.05 0.48
C THR A 126 -3.28 -10.77 -0.94
N PHE A 127 -2.36 -9.80 -1.12
CA PHE A 127 -1.78 -9.55 -2.44
C PHE A 127 -1.09 -10.79 -3.02
N TRP A 128 -0.31 -11.48 -2.17
CA TRP A 128 0.45 -12.65 -2.58
C TRP A 128 -0.46 -13.82 -3.00
N GLN A 129 -1.65 -13.93 -2.42
CA GLN A 129 -2.65 -14.91 -2.82
C GLN A 129 -3.40 -14.49 -4.09
N LEU A 130 -3.73 -13.20 -4.24
CA LEU A 130 -4.41 -12.67 -5.42
C LEU A 130 -3.54 -12.81 -6.67
N ARG A 131 -2.26 -12.44 -6.62
CA ARG A 131 -1.34 -12.51 -7.78
C ARG A 131 -1.14 -13.92 -8.35
N ARG A 132 -1.49 -14.98 -7.59
CA ARG A 132 -1.41 -16.38 -8.07
C ARG A 132 -2.63 -16.79 -8.88
N ARG A 133 -3.72 -16.02 -8.78
CA ARG A 133 -5.02 -16.26 -9.41
C ARG A 133 -5.32 -15.25 -10.51
N LEU A 134 -4.61 -14.12 -10.50
CA LEU A 134 -4.65 -13.13 -11.57
C LEU A 134 -3.86 -13.62 -12.78
N PRO A 135 -4.35 -13.36 -14.00
CA PRO A 135 -3.69 -13.76 -15.25
C PRO A 135 -2.33 -13.07 -15.47
#